data_AF-A0A195CCT5-F1
#
_entry.id   AF-A0A195CCT5-F1
#
_cell.length_a   1.000
_cell.length_b   1.000
_cell.length_c   1.000
_cell.angle_alpha   90.00
_cell.angle_beta   90.00
_cell.angle_gamma   90.00
#
_symmetry.space_group_name_H-M   'P 1'
#
loop_
_entity.id
_entity.type
_entity.pdbx_description
1 polymer ?
#
loop_
_entity_poly.entity_id
_entity_poly.type
_entity_poly.pdbx_seq_one_letter_code
_entity_poly.pdbx_strand_id
1 'polypeptide(L)'
;MGFVIFLARVALFSRGYRNGSNNSLVASDGVNEAVTIPGIEKLEGEFPENEVLALFLLMVAVVLAEDKYTTKYDNVDLDTILASDRLLKNYVNCLLDKGSCTPDGKELKETLPDALATECDKCSEKQKKGTEKVVRYLVNKKPETWEQLKKKYDPNGQYTTKYIDEAHKQGINV
;
A
#
# COMPACT_ATOMS: atom_id res chain seq x y z
N MET A 1 12.40 -33.53 -9.73
CA MET A 1 12.31 -32.22 -10.42
C MET A 1 11.63 -31.12 -9.59
N GLY A 2 10.59 -31.41 -8.79
CA GLY A 2 9.92 -30.39 -7.95
C GLY A 2 10.78 -29.78 -6.83
N PHE A 3 11.68 -30.55 -6.22
CA PHE A 3 12.56 -30.06 -5.14
C PHE A 3 13.57 -29.00 -5.62
N VAL A 4 14.02 -29.10 -6.88
CA VAL A 4 14.95 -28.13 -7.49
C VAL A 4 14.23 -26.82 -7.81
N ILE A 5 12.96 -26.88 -8.23
CA ILE A 5 12.12 -25.69 -8.45
C ILE A 5 11.78 -25.01 -7.11
N PHE A 6 11.56 -25.80 -6.06
CA PHE A 6 11.34 -25.31 -4.68
C PHE A 6 12.57 -24.59 -4.12
N LEU A 7 13.76 -25.19 -4.22
CA LEU A 7 15.01 -24.54 -3.83
C LEU A 7 15.36 -23.34 -4.71
N ALA A 8 15.06 -23.39 -6.02
CA ALA A 8 15.24 -22.24 -6.91
C ALA A 8 14.34 -21.07 -6.49
N ARG A 9 13.11 -21.31 -6.06
CA ARG A 9 12.22 -20.26 -5.54
C ARG A 9 12.64 -19.74 -4.17
N VAL A 10 13.12 -20.58 -3.27
CA VAL A 10 13.69 -20.14 -1.96
C VAL A 10 14.99 -19.33 -2.16
N ALA A 11 15.85 -19.75 -3.10
CA ALA A 11 17.07 -19.03 -3.45
C ALA A 11 16.80 -17.72 -4.21
N LEU A 12 15.74 -17.66 -5.04
CA LEU A 12 15.29 -16.44 -5.68
C LEU A 12 14.56 -15.51 -4.70
N PHE A 13 13.86 -16.01 -3.69
CA PHE A 13 13.32 -15.20 -2.61
C PHE A 13 14.43 -14.58 -1.76
N SER A 14 15.54 -15.32 -1.55
CA SER A 14 16.73 -14.82 -0.87
C SER A 14 17.60 -13.86 -1.72
N ARG A 15 17.47 -13.88 -3.07
CA ARG A 15 18.20 -12.99 -3.99
C ARG A 15 17.32 -11.91 -4.66
N GLY A 16 16.03 -11.89 -4.39
CA GLY A 16 15.03 -11.16 -5.15
C GLY A 16 14.18 -10.22 -4.31
N TYR A 17 14.78 -9.48 -3.37
CA TYR A 17 14.25 -8.18 -2.96
C TYR A 17 15.08 -7.10 -3.66
N ARG A 18 14.70 -6.82 -4.91
CA ARG A 18 15.18 -5.63 -5.62
C ARG A 18 14.01 -5.05 -6.39
N ASN A 19 13.33 -4.09 -5.79
CA ASN A 19 12.68 -3.04 -6.56
C ASN A 19 13.13 -1.70 -6.00
N GLY A 20 13.89 -0.97 -6.82
CA GLY A 20 14.54 0.26 -6.45
C GLY A 20 13.79 1.46 -7.00
N SER A 21 13.57 2.46 -6.14
CA SER A 21 13.83 3.85 -6.46
C SER A 21 13.91 4.66 -5.16
N ASN A 22 15.11 4.78 -4.60
CA ASN A 22 15.77 6.09 -4.56
C ASN A 22 17.18 5.94 -3.99
N ASN A 23 18.11 6.47 -4.77
CA ASN A 23 19.51 6.61 -4.46
C ASN A 23 19.68 7.61 -3.31
N SER A 24 19.71 7.11 -2.08
CA SER A 24 20.34 7.79 -0.96
C SER A 24 21.18 6.76 -0.22
N LEU A 25 22.50 6.89 -0.38
CA LEU A 25 23.46 6.38 0.57
C LEU A 25 23.16 7.08 1.91
N VAL A 26 22.36 6.44 2.75
CA VAL A 26 22.37 6.70 4.19
C VAL A 26 23.05 5.50 4.81
N ALA A 27 24.36 5.63 5.00
CA ALA A 27 25.03 4.96 6.08
C ALA A 27 24.38 5.48 7.38
N SER A 28 23.49 4.68 7.95
CA SER A 28 23.18 4.76 9.38
C SER A 28 23.84 3.56 10.01
N ASP A 29 25.12 3.73 10.32
CA ASP A 29 25.77 2.96 11.36
C ASP A 29 24.95 3.07 12.65
N GLY A 30 24.72 1.92 13.27
CA GLY A 30 24.38 1.83 14.68
C GLY A 30 22.90 1.95 15.02
N VAL A 31 22.15 0.85 14.86
CA VAL A 31 21.52 0.21 16.01
C VAL A 31 21.63 -1.30 15.83
N ASN A 32 22.78 -1.82 16.24
CA ASN A 32 22.88 -3.21 16.68
C ASN A 32 22.22 -3.26 18.06
N GLU A 33 20.90 -3.31 18.11
CA GLU A 33 20.21 -3.74 19.32
C GLU A 33 19.40 -4.96 18.95
N ALA A 34 19.95 -6.10 19.37
CA ALA A 34 19.16 -7.28 19.62
C ALA A 34 17.89 -6.84 20.35
N VAL A 35 16.73 -7.17 19.80
CA VAL A 35 15.50 -7.17 20.57
C VAL A 35 15.66 -8.28 21.61
N THR A 36 16.24 -7.94 22.76
CA THR A 36 16.23 -8.78 23.95
C THR A 36 14.81 -8.82 24.46
N ILE A 37 14.12 -9.92 24.18
CA ILE A 37 12.89 -10.30 24.84
C ILE A 37 13.29 -10.95 26.17
N PRO A 38 13.04 -10.32 27.35
CA PRO A 38 13.23 -10.99 28.62
C PRO A 38 12.15 -12.06 28.79
N GLY A 39 12.55 -13.34 28.90
CA GLY A 39 11.66 -14.45 29.21
C GLY A 39 11.66 -15.63 28.23
N ILE A 40 12.45 -15.60 27.15
CA ILE A 40 12.68 -16.80 26.34
C ILE A 40 13.77 -17.63 27.00
N GLU A 41 13.40 -18.42 28.01
CA GLU A 41 14.24 -19.51 28.48
C GLU A 41 14.50 -20.49 27.33
N LYS A 42 15.75 -20.95 27.26
CA LYS A 42 16.28 -21.93 26.31
C LYS A 42 15.31 -23.09 26.06
N LEU A 43 14.90 -23.26 24.80
CA LEU A 43 14.40 -24.53 24.30
C LEU A 43 15.58 -25.29 23.69
N GLU A 44 16.44 -25.86 24.55
CA GLU A 44 17.33 -26.96 24.17
C GLU A 44 16.48 -28.24 24.25
N GLY A 45 15.75 -28.55 23.17
CA GLY A 45 14.89 -29.72 23.06
C GLY A 45 15.23 -30.56 21.83
N GLU A 46 15.45 -31.86 22.05
CA GLU A 46 15.55 -32.92 21.05
C GLU A 46 14.32 -32.85 20.09
N PHE A 47 14.52 -32.75 18.77
CA PHE A 47 13.44 -32.56 17.78
C PHE A 47 12.95 -33.92 17.19
N PRO A 48 11.73 -34.40 17.51
CA PRO A 48 11.12 -35.55 16.83
C PRO A 48 10.48 -35.16 15.47
N GLU A 49 10.24 -36.15 14.59
CA GLU A 49 9.83 -35.98 13.18
C GLU A 49 8.53 -35.16 12.93
N ASN A 50 7.76 -34.86 13.97
CA ASN A 50 6.53 -34.06 13.96
C ASN A 50 6.78 -32.53 13.94
N GLU A 51 7.96 -32.06 14.33
CA GLU A 51 8.34 -30.63 14.31
C GLU A 51 8.51 -30.09 12.88
N VAL A 52 9.00 -30.91 11.94
CA VAL A 52 9.11 -30.53 10.53
C VAL A 52 7.73 -30.26 9.93
N LEU A 53 6.71 -31.03 10.34
CA LEU A 53 5.34 -30.82 9.91
C LEU A 53 4.76 -29.51 10.48
N ALA A 54 5.05 -29.21 11.74
CA ALA A 54 4.64 -27.96 12.39
C ALA A 54 5.30 -26.73 11.74
N LEU A 55 6.60 -26.79 11.46
CA LEU A 55 7.34 -25.74 10.75
C LEU A 55 6.83 -25.55 9.30
N PHE A 56 6.49 -26.64 8.61
CA PHE A 56 5.93 -26.57 7.26
C PHE A 56 4.52 -25.97 7.26
N LEU A 57 3.68 -26.33 8.23
CA LEU A 57 2.35 -25.74 8.39
C LEU A 57 2.40 -24.24 8.75
N LEU A 58 3.38 -23.82 9.56
CA LEU A 58 3.59 -22.42 9.91
C LEU A 58 4.06 -21.60 8.69
N MET A 59 4.93 -22.17 7.86
CA MET A 59 5.33 -21.57 6.58
C MET A 59 4.17 -21.47 5.58
N VAL A 60 3.30 -22.49 5.50
CA VAL A 60 2.09 -22.44 4.65
C VAL A 60 1.11 -21.36 5.13
N ALA A 61 0.96 -21.18 6.45
CA ALA A 61 0.09 -20.15 7.00
C ALA A 61 0.54 -18.71 6.65
N VAL A 62 1.86 -18.44 6.64
CA VAL A 62 2.41 -17.13 6.26
C VAL A 62 2.18 -16.83 4.77
N VAL A 63 2.19 -17.84 3.91
CA VAL A 63 1.93 -17.68 2.46
C VAL A 63 0.46 -17.37 2.14
N LEU A 64 -0.46 -17.69 3.05
CA LEU A 64 -1.91 -17.47 2.86
C LEU A 64 -2.42 -16.15 3.45
N ALA A 65 -1.57 -15.35 4.09
CA ALA A 65 -1.97 -14.04 4.58
C ALA A 65 -2.16 -13.09 3.38
N GLU A 66 -3.40 -12.70 3.10
CA GLU A 66 -3.70 -11.63 2.14
C GLU A 66 -3.24 -10.28 2.72
N ASP A 67 -2.17 -9.72 2.17
CA ASP A 67 -1.66 -8.38 2.51
C ASP A 67 -2.67 -7.30 2.07
N LYS A 68 -3.67 -6.97 2.90
CA LYS A 68 -4.63 -5.88 2.65
C LYS A 68 -4.14 -4.56 3.25
N TYR A 69 -4.57 -3.44 2.67
CA TYR A 69 -4.34 -2.13 3.26
C TYR A 69 -5.09 -1.99 4.59
N THR A 70 -4.57 -1.12 5.47
CA THR A 70 -5.19 -0.89 6.77
C THR A 70 -6.62 -0.37 6.62
N THR A 71 -7.55 -0.97 7.35
CA THR A 71 -8.96 -0.56 7.36
C THR A 71 -9.27 0.45 8.48
N LYS A 72 -8.24 0.91 9.20
CA LYS A 72 -8.34 1.85 10.32
C LYS A 72 -9.05 3.16 9.93
N TYR A 73 -8.90 3.59 8.69
CA TYR A 73 -9.42 4.85 8.17
C TYR A 73 -10.65 4.69 7.26
N ASP A 74 -11.22 3.49 7.17
CA ASP A 74 -12.38 3.21 6.30
C ASP A 74 -13.67 3.94 6.74
N ASN A 75 -13.71 4.48 7.96
CA ASN A 75 -14.84 5.23 8.52
C ASN A 75 -14.60 6.75 8.54
N VAL A 76 -13.60 7.26 7.83
CA VAL A 76 -13.42 8.70 7.66
C VAL A 76 -14.61 9.29 6.88
N ASP A 77 -15.16 10.39 7.39
CA ASP A 77 -16.29 11.07 6.77
C ASP A 77 -15.85 11.88 5.53
N LEU A 78 -15.91 11.23 4.38
CA LEU A 78 -15.59 11.84 3.09
C LEU A 78 -16.56 12.98 2.72
N ASP A 79 -17.82 12.95 3.16
CA ASP A 79 -18.78 14.00 2.84
C ASP A 79 -18.38 15.32 3.50
N THR A 80 -18.02 15.28 4.78
CA THR A 80 -17.54 16.45 5.51
C THR A 80 -16.26 17.02 4.90
N ILE A 81 -15.33 16.16 4.47
CA ILE A 81 -14.08 16.59 3.83
C ILE A 81 -14.35 17.24 2.47
N LEU A 82 -15.19 16.62 1.63
CA LEU A 82 -15.51 17.13 0.30
C LEU A 82 -16.41 18.38 0.34
N ALA A 83 -17.23 18.54 1.38
CA ALA A 83 -18.06 19.72 1.58
C ALA A 83 -17.25 20.95 2.05
N SER A 84 -16.09 20.74 2.70
CA SER A 84 -15.27 21.83 3.22
C SER A 84 -14.03 22.07 2.36
N ASP A 85 -14.02 23.21 1.64
CA ASP A 85 -12.86 23.64 0.84
C ASP A 85 -11.56 23.70 1.67
N ARG A 86 -11.65 24.07 2.95
CA ARG A 86 -10.50 24.13 3.86
C ARG A 86 -9.92 22.73 4.11
N LEU A 87 -10.79 21.76 4.43
CA LEU A 87 -10.35 20.39 4.71
C LEU A 87 -9.81 19.74 3.44
N LEU A 88 -10.57 19.81 2.34
CA LEU A 88 -10.14 19.28 1.04
C LEU A 88 -8.77 19.83 0.62
N LYS A 89 -8.57 21.15 0.76
CA LYS A 89 -7.28 21.78 0.42
C LYS A 89 -6.13 21.25 1.28
N ASN A 90 -6.35 20.95 2.56
CA ASN A 90 -5.32 20.35 3.40
C ASN A 90 -4.93 18.95 2.93
N TYR A 91 -5.91 18.09 2.59
CA TYR A 91 -5.63 16.76 2.03
C TYR A 91 -4.90 16.85 0.68
N VAL A 92 -5.36 17.73 -0.21
CA VAL A 92 -4.73 17.96 -1.52
C VAL A 92 -3.30 18.45 -1.34
N ASN A 93 -3.06 19.41 -0.45
CA ASN A 93 -1.72 19.92 -0.17
C ASN A 93 -0.80 18.84 0.40
N CYS A 94 -1.31 17.99 1.30
CA CYS A 94 -0.58 16.82 1.78
C CYS A 94 -0.19 15.89 0.62
N LEU A 95 -1.15 15.52 -0.23
CA LEU A 95 -0.91 14.67 -1.39
C LEU A 95 0.05 15.33 -2.39
N LEU A 96 0.09 16.65 -2.48
CA LEU A 96 0.99 17.41 -3.34
C LEU A 96 2.34 17.77 -2.71
N ASP A 97 2.63 17.35 -1.47
CA ASP A 97 3.85 17.75 -0.73
C ASP A 97 3.98 19.26 -0.49
N LYS A 98 2.85 19.95 -0.35
CA LYS A 98 2.77 21.41 -0.12
C LYS A 98 2.30 21.78 1.29
N GLY A 99 2.09 20.81 2.17
CA GLY A 99 1.57 21.06 3.52
C GLY A 99 1.61 19.84 4.43
N SER A 100 1.14 20.02 5.67
CA SER A 100 1.07 18.96 6.67
C SER A 100 0.02 17.90 6.30
N CYS A 101 0.37 16.64 6.53
CA CYS A 101 -0.54 15.50 6.38
C CYS A 101 -1.18 15.13 7.71
N THR A 102 -2.48 14.84 7.69
CA THR A 102 -3.14 14.09 8.76
C THR A 102 -2.69 12.62 8.70
N PRO A 103 -2.83 11.84 9.78
CA PRO A 103 -2.40 10.44 9.79
C PRO A 103 -3.04 9.59 8.68
N ASP A 104 -4.31 9.83 8.39
CA ASP A 104 -5.06 9.16 7.32
C ASP A 104 -4.63 9.64 5.92
N GLY A 105 -4.41 10.95 5.74
CA GLY A 105 -3.87 11.49 4.50
C GLY A 105 -2.46 11.01 4.18
N LYS A 106 -1.65 10.77 5.21
CA LYS A 106 -0.30 10.19 5.09
C LYS A 106 -0.37 8.74 4.62
N GLU A 107 -1.21 7.92 5.25
CA GLU A 107 -1.45 6.54 4.84
C GLU A 107 -1.91 6.47 3.38
N LEU A 108 -2.88 7.30 3.01
CA LEU A 108 -3.36 7.41 1.62
C LEU A 108 -2.21 7.77 0.67
N LYS A 109 -1.40 8.78 1.01
CA LYS A 109 -0.28 9.21 0.18
C LYS A 109 0.74 8.08 -0.06
N GLU A 110 1.02 7.27 0.95
CA GLU A 110 1.99 6.18 0.88
C GLU A 110 1.46 4.98 0.10
N THR A 111 0.16 4.68 0.22
CA THR A 111 -0.51 3.54 -0.44
C THR A 111 -0.98 3.83 -1.87
N LEU A 112 -1.24 5.10 -2.22
CA LEU A 112 -1.84 5.49 -3.49
C LEU A 112 -1.02 5.08 -4.74
N PRO A 113 0.33 5.20 -4.77
CA PRO A 113 1.12 4.74 -5.91
C PRO A 113 1.03 3.22 -6.14
N ASP A 114 1.01 2.44 -5.05
CA ASP A 114 0.84 0.99 -5.10
C ASP A 114 -0.56 0.62 -5.59
N ALA A 115 -1.60 1.26 -5.03
CA ALA A 115 -2.99 1.03 -5.42
C ALA A 115 -3.26 1.32 -6.90
N LEU A 116 -2.63 2.36 -7.48
CA LEU A 116 -2.72 2.65 -8.92
C LEU A 116 -1.99 1.60 -9.76
N ALA A 117 -0.85 1.09 -9.29
CA ALA A 117 -0.10 0.06 -10.00
C ALA A 117 -0.83 -1.30 -10.00
N THR A 118 -1.42 -1.67 -8.86
CA THR A 118 -2.02 -2.99 -8.62
C THR A 118 -3.55 -2.99 -8.67
N GLU A 119 -4.20 -1.99 -9.28
CA GLU A 119 -5.67 -1.99 -9.41
C GLU A 119 -6.44 -2.09 -8.10
N CYS A 120 -5.88 -1.54 -7.03
CA CYS A 120 -6.47 -1.60 -5.70
C CYS A 120 -6.73 -3.06 -5.23
N ASP A 121 -5.91 -4.03 -5.66
CA ASP A 121 -5.99 -5.45 -5.26
C ASP A 121 -6.09 -5.65 -3.74
N LYS A 122 -5.44 -4.76 -2.98
CA LYS A 122 -5.36 -4.79 -1.52
C LYS A 122 -6.40 -3.90 -0.82
N CYS A 123 -7.23 -3.19 -1.59
CA CYS A 123 -8.18 -2.21 -1.07
C CYS A 123 -9.44 -2.86 -0.51
N SER A 124 -9.98 -2.29 0.55
CA SER A 124 -11.32 -2.64 1.04
C SER A 124 -12.41 -2.11 0.10
N GLU A 125 -13.59 -2.72 0.14
CA GLU A 125 -14.75 -2.25 -0.62
C GLU A 125 -15.17 -0.82 -0.24
N LYS A 126 -14.91 -0.40 1.01
CA LYS A 126 -15.14 0.98 1.44
C LYS A 126 -14.14 1.94 0.80
N GLN A 127 -12.87 1.56 0.70
CA GLN A 127 -11.82 2.36 0.04
C GLN A 127 -12.10 2.54 -1.45
N LYS A 128 -12.55 1.48 -2.14
CA LYS A 128 -12.95 1.56 -3.56
C LYS A 128 -14.08 2.55 -3.78
N LYS A 129 -15.18 2.40 -3.02
CA LYS A 129 -16.34 3.33 -3.08
C LYS A 129 -15.98 4.76 -2.69
N GLY A 130 -15.13 4.91 -1.67
CA GLY A 130 -14.64 6.22 -1.24
C GLY A 130 -13.81 6.92 -2.31
N THR A 131 -12.90 6.18 -2.95
CA THR A 131 -12.06 6.68 -4.05
C THR A 131 -12.93 7.13 -5.22
N GLU A 132 -13.90 6.32 -5.63
CA GLU A 132 -14.83 6.67 -6.73
C GLU A 132 -15.57 7.99 -6.45
N LYS A 133 -16.08 8.16 -5.22
CA LYS A 133 -16.78 9.38 -4.80
C LYS A 133 -15.87 10.61 -4.83
N VAL A 134 -14.65 10.48 -4.33
CA VAL A 134 -13.65 11.56 -4.31
C VAL A 134 -13.24 11.94 -5.72
N VAL A 135 -12.93 10.96 -6.57
CA VAL A 135 -12.56 11.19 -7.98
C VAL A 135 -13.69 11.89 -8.72
N ARG A 136 -14.93 11.39 -8.59
CA ARG A 136 -16.12 12.03 -9.18
C ARG A 136 -16.28 13.48 -8.74
N TYR A 137 -16.08 13.77 -7.46
CA TYR A 137 -16.16 15.14 -6.95
C TYR A 137 -15.05 16.02 -7.54
N LEU A 138 -13.79 15.54 -7.52
CA LEU A 138 -12.64 16.31 -8.00
C LEU A 138 -12.76 16.63 -9.50
N VAL A 139 -13.11 15.64 -10.32
CA VAL A 139 -13.27 15.83 -11.78
C VAL A 139 -14.37 16.84 -12.09
N ASN A 140 -15.53 16.73 -11.44
CA ASN A 140 -16.70 17.55 -11.78
C ASN A 140 -16.70 18.94 -11.10
N LYS A 141 -16.12 19.07 -9.91
CA LYS A 141 -16.19 20.30 -9.09
C LYS A 141 -14.86 21.03 -8.97
N LYS A 142 -13.73 20.34 -9.10
CA LYS A 142 -12.38 20.89 -8.87
C LYS A 142 -11.38 20.38 -9.95
N PRO A 143 -11.65 20.60 -11.25
CA PRO A 143 -10.83 20.04 -12.33
C PRO A 143 -9.36 20.50 -12.25
N GLU A 144 -9.09 21.75 -11.84
CA GLU A 144 -7.72 22.24 -11.66
C GLU A 144 -6.95 21.42 -10.60
N THR A 145 -7.61 21.08 -9.48
CA THR A 145 -7.02 20.24 -8.43
C THR A 145 -6.77 18.82 -8.94
N TRP A 146 -7.70 18.29 -9.73
CA TRP A 146 -7.57 16.98 -10.35
C TRP A 146 -6.35 16.93 -11.28
N GLU A 147 -6.15 17.93 -12.14
CA GLU A 147 -4.97 18.03 -13.01
C GLU A 147 -3.65 18.09 -12.24
N GLN A 148 -3.60 18.82 -11.11
CA GLN A 148 -2.42 18.86 -10.26
C GLN A 148 -2.07 17.49 -9.67
N LEU A 149 -3.09 16.74 -9.23
CA LEU A 149 -2.91 15.40 -8.69
C LEU A 149 -2.50 14.41 -9.80
N LYS A 150 -3.16 14.45 -10.97
CA LYS A 150 -2.78 13.66 -12.14
C LYS A 150 -1.32 13.89 -12.51
N LYS A 151 -0.87 15.13 -12.60
CA LYS A 151 0.51 15.45 -12.93
C LYS A 151 1.53 14.86 -11.94
N LYS A 152 1.15 14.69 -10.68
CA LYS A 152 2.02 14.12 -9.65
C LYS A 152 2.06 12.60 -9.67
N TYR A 153 0.91 11.95 -9.76
CA TYR A 153 0.79 10.49 -9.61
C TYR A 153 0.72 9.73 -10.95
N ASP A 154 0.32 10.41 -12.02
CA ASP A 154 0.20 9.87 -13.38
C ASP A 154 0.80 10.83 -14.43
N PRO A 155 2.09 11.16 -14.36
CA PRO A 155 2.73 12.09 -15.30
C PRO A 155 2.74 11.56 -16.74
N ASN A 156 2.66 10.24 -16.93
CA ASN A 156 2.68 9.57 -18.24
C ASN A 156 1.27 9.28 -18.79
N GLY A 157 0.20 9.54 -18.03
CA GLY A 157 -1.18 9.22 -18.44
C GLY A 157 -1.50 7.72 -18.50
N GLN A 158 -0.63 6.87 -17.95
CA GLN A 158 -0.78 5.42 -17.99
C GLN A 158 -1.99 4.95 -17.19
N TYR A 159 -2.25 5.56 -16.03
CA TYR A 159 -3.35 5.18 -15.16
C TYR A 159 -4.67 5.78 -15.65
N THR A 160 -4.64 7.01 -16.17
CA THR A 160 -5.79 7.65 -16.80
C THR A 160 -6.33 6.78 -17.94
N THR A 161 -5.45 6.29 -18.81
CA THR A 161 -5.85 5.40 -19.91
C THR A 161 -6.40 4.06 -19.39
N LYS A 162 -5.82 3.54 -18.31
CA LYS A 162 -6.23 2.27 -17.69
C LYS A 162 -7.63 2.34 -17.07
N TYR A 163 -7.96 3.44 -16.40
CA TYR A 163 -9.22 3.61 -15.65
C TYR A 163 -10.32 4.37 -16.40
N ILE A 164 -10.06 4.83 -17.64
CA ILE A 164 -11.02 5.64 -18.41
C ILE A 164 -12.36 4.92 -18.62
N ASP A 165 -12.34 3.62 -18.94
CA ASP A 165 -13.56 2.84 -19.17
C ASP A 165 -14.38 2.69 -17.89
N GLU A 166 -13.71 2.53 -16.74
CA GLU A 166 -14.37 2.45 -15.43
C GLU A 166 -14.95 3.81 -15.02
N ALA A 167 -14.20 4.88 -15.24
CA ALA A 167 -14.66 6.23 -15.01
C ALA A 167 -15.91 6.55 -15.85
N HIS A 168 -15.89 6.18 -17.15
CA HIS A 168 -17.04 6.36 -18.05
C HIS A 168 -18.27 5.56 -17.61
N LYS A 169 -18.09 4.30 -17.15
CA LYS A 169 -19.19 3.49 -16.59
C LYS A 169 -19.84 4.18 -15.39
N GLN A 170 -19.08 4.97 -14.63
CA GLN A 170 -19.55 5.73 -13.49
C GLN A 170 -20.02 7.17 -13.83
N GLY A 171 -20.02 7.54 -15.12
CA GLY A 171 -20.41 8.87 -15.59
C GLY A 171 -19.40 9.97 -15.25
N ILE A 172 -18.11 9.61 -15.11
CA ILE A 172 -17.00 10.53 -14.85
C ILE A 172 -16.20 10.70 -16.14
N ASN A 173 -16.00 11.95 -16.58
CA ASN A 173 -15.22 12.27 -17.79
C ASN A 173 -13.82 12.76 -17.41
N VAL A 174 -12.80 11.93 -17.60
CA VAL A 174 -11.41 12.12 -17.07
C VAL A 174 -10.37 12.40 -18.15
#